data_AF-A0A927KXD5-F1
#
_entry.id   AF-A0A927KXD5-F1
#
_cell.length_a   1.000
_cell.length_b   1.000
_cell.length_c   1.000
_cell.angle_alpha   90.00
_cell.angle_beta   90.00
_cell.angle_gamma   90.00
#
_symmetry.space_group_name_H-M   'P 1'
#
loop_
_entity.id
_entity.type
_entity.pdbx_description
1 polymer ?
#
loop_
_entity_poly.entity_id
_entity_poly.type
_entity_poly.pdbx_seq_one_letter_code
_entity_poly.pdbx_strand_id
1 'polypeptide(L)'
;MRTITILVVASVIGGYATTMIKDYFTPDEASVQAVLVERYKAKPQQTMLDMSDAVKQCSDSPLHGIQGATELRAQLAKNILETISTTPDSRDATVARLDAETTRILTTLVQRLNKPAQGKLLAYLKDLHKAGVVDCVVSTVA
;
A
#
# COMPACT_ATOMS: atom_id res chain seq x y z
N MET A 1 -25.14 -7.82 19.23
CA MET A 1 -23.66 -7.70 19.19
C MET A 1 -23.10 -7.83 17.76
N ARG A 2 -23.62 -7.09 16.77
CA ARG A 2 -23.09 -7.09 15.38
C ARG A 2 -22.38 -5.77 15.02
N THR A 3 -22.81 -4.68 15.65
CA THR A 3 -22.36 -3.30 15.40
C THR A 3 -20.92 -3.03 15.87
N ILE A 4 -20.46 -3.71 16.92
CA ILE A 4 -19.13 -3.47 17.52
C ILE A 4 -17.99 -3.93 16.59
N THR A 5 -18.17 -5.04 15.88
CA THR A 5 -17.15 -5.58 14.95
C THR A 5 -16.89 -4.67 13.76
N ILE A 6 -17.92 -3.98 13.27
CA ILE A 6 -17.80 -3.08 12.11
C ILE A 6 -17.03 -1.82 12.50
N LEU A 7 -17.26 -1.30 13.71
CA LEU A 7 -16.58 -0.11 14.21
C LEU A 7 -15.08 -0.37 14.37
N VAL A 8 -14.69 -1.49 15.01
CA VAL A 8 -13.28 -1.86 15.21
C VAL A 8 -12.54 -2.04 13.88
N VAL A 9 -13.18 -2.70 12.91
CA VAL A 9 -12.57 -2.89 11.59
C VAL A 9 -12.43 -1.55 10.86
N ALA A 10 -13.41 -0.65 10.95
CA ALA A 10 -13.29 0.70 10.39
C ALA A 10 -12.22 1.56 11.08
N SER A 11 -12.06 1.47 12.41
CA SER A 11 -11.03 2.20 13.16
C SER A 11 -9.62 1.70 12.84
N VAL A 12 -9.46 0.37 12.70
CA VAL A 12 -8.19 -0.25 12.30
C VAL A 12 -7.89 0.10 10.84
N ILE A 13 -8.86 0.04 9.93
CA ILE A 13 -8.63 0.39 8.52
C ILE A 13 -8.23 1.86 8.35
N GLY A 14 -8.96 2.79 8.98
CA GLY A 14 -8.70 4.23 8.85
C GLY A 14 -7.38 4.68 9.50
N GLY A 15 -7.00 4.07 10.62
CA GLY A 15 -5.71 4.35 11.27
C GLY A 15 -4.51 3.76 10.53
N TYR A 16 -4.68 2.63 9.83
CA TYR A 16 -3.59 1.96 9.09
C TYR A 16 -3.31 2.60 7.73
N ALA A 17 -4.35 3.07 7.02
CA ALA A 17 -4.18 3.72 5.71
C ALA A 17 -3.44 5.07 5.86
N THR A 18 -3.77 5.84 6.90
CA THR A 18 -3.18 7.16 7.14
C THR A 18 -1.71 7.09 7.57
N THR A 19 -1.31 6.09 8.36
CA THR A 19 0.09 5.93 8.80
C THR A 19 0.98 5.40 7.68
N MET A 20 0.54 4.36 6.96
CA MET A 20 1.25 3.82 5.80
C MET A 20 1.66 4.96 4.86
N ILE A 21 0.69 5.75 4.43
CA ILE A 21 0.90 6.75 3.40
C ILE A 21 1.81 7.88 3.89
N LYS A 22 1.68 8.32 5.14
CA LYS A 22 2.50 9.40 5.71
C LYS A 22 3.96 9.02 5.88
N ASP A 23 4.24 7.80 6.32
CA ASP A 23 5.61 7.32 6.48
C ASP A 23 6.35 7.29 5.12
N TYR A 24 5.63 7.07 4.01
CA TYR A 24 6.18 7.10 2.65
C TYR A 24 6.65 8.48 2.16
N PHE A 25 6.29 9.58 2.85
CA PHE A 25 6.68 10.94 2.42
C PHE A 25 8.01 11.43 3.00
N THR A 26 8.73 10.58 3.74
CA THR A 26 10.06 10.91 4.26
C THR A 26 11.12 10.68 3.16
N PRO A 27 11.81 11.74 2.70
CA PRO A 27 12.70 11.66 1.55
C PRO A 27 14.10 11.25 2.00
N ASP A 28 14.44 9.98 1.80
CA ASP A 28 15.82 9.55 1.64
C ASP A 28 15.86 8.71 0.34
N GLU A 29 16.89 8.86 -0.49
CA GLU A 29 17.05 8.24 -1.84
C GLU A 29 16.43 8.98 -3.06
N ALA A 30 16.59 10.29 -3.17
CA ALA A 30 16.11 11.08 -4.32
C ALA A 30 16.56 10.56 -5.71
N SER A 31 17.74 9.96 -5.81
CA SER A 31 18.26 9.39 -7.08
C SER A 31 17.52 8.12 -7.50
N VAL A 32 17.25 7.21 -6.56
CA VAL A 32 16.53 5.95 -6.80
C VAL A 32 15.08 6.24 -7.18
N GLN A 33 14.46 7.20 -6.47
CA GLN A 33 13.11 7.67 -6.79
C GLN A 33 13.03 8.27 -8.20
N ALA A 34 14.03 9.05 -8.63
CA ALA A 34 14.06 9.63 -9.97
C ALA A 34 14.14 8.53 -11.07
N VAL A 35 14.95 7.50 -10.87
CA VAL A 35 15.04 6.35 -11.80
C VAL A 35 13.69 5.64 -11.90
N LEU A 36 13.03 5.38 -10.76
CA LEU A 36 11.73 4.73 -10.73
C LEU A 36 10.63 5.56 -11.42
N VAL A 37 10.64 6.88 -11.25
CA VAL A 37 9.72 7.80 -11.93
C VAL A 37 9.93 7.75 -13.45
N GLU A 38 11.18 7.79 -13.93
CA GLU A 38 11.47 7.69 -15.37
C GLU A 38 11.07 6.33 -15.94
N ARG A 39 11.32 5.24 -15.21
CA ARG A 39 10.87 3.89 -15.58
C ARG A 39 9.34 3.83 -15.68
N TYR A 40 8.62 4.41 -14.73
CA TYR A 40 7.16 4.49 -14.75
C TYR A 40 6.63 5.30 -15.94
N LYS A 41 7.25 6.43 -16.28
CA LYS A 41 6.90 7.21 -17.48
C LYS A 41 7.10 6.42 -18.76
N ALA A 42 8.18 5.63 -18.85
CA ALA A 42 8.47 4.84 -20.04
C ALA A 42 7.58 3.59 -20.17
N LYS A 43 7.31 2.89 -19.06
CA LYS A 43 6.58 1.62 -19.01
C LYS A 43 5.64 1.54 -17.81
N PRO A 44 4.50 2.26 -17.82
CA PRO A 44 3.68 2.41 -16.62
C PRO A 44 3.09 1.08 -16.13
N GLN A 45 2.53 0.27 -17.04
CA GLN A 45 1.93 -1.01 -16.69
C GLN A 45 2.95 -2.02 -16.18
N GLN A 46 4.11 -2.14 -16.84
CA GLN A 46 5.16 -3.06 -16.40
C GLN A 46 5.74 -2.64 -15.06
N THR A 47 6.00 -1.35 -14.85
CA THR A 47 6.56 -0.85 -13.59
C THR A 47 5.61 -1.10 -12.43
N MET A 48 4.30 -0.92 -12.63
CA MET A 48 3.28 -1.27 -11.64
C MET A 48 3.26 -2.76 -11.28
N LEU A 49 3.43 -3.64 -12.29
CA LEU A 49 3.53 -5.09 -12.06
C LEU A 49 4.80 -5.44 -11.29
N ASP A 50 5.95 -4.92 -11.74
CA ASP A 50 7.26 -5.12 -11.09
C ASP A 50 7.21 -4.68 -9.62
N MET A 51 6.59 -3.54 -9.34
CA MET A 51 6.41 -3.05 -7.96
C MET A 51 5.46 -3.91 -7.13
N SER A 52 4.34 -4.35 -7.69
CA SER A 52 3.42 -5.25 -6.98
C SER A 52 4.08 -6.59 -6.64
N ASP A 53 4.98 -7.08 -7.49
CA ASP A 53 5.78 -8.27 -7.24
C ASP A 53 6.91 -8.02 -6.25
N ALA A 54 7.57 -6.86 -6.32
CA ALA A 54 8.54 -6.44 -5.30
C ALA A 54 7.88 -6.33 -3.93
N VAL A 55 6.65 -5.81 -3.81
CA VAL A 55 5.92 -5.76 -2.53
C VAL A 55 5.73 -7.17 -1.96
N LYS A 56 5.41 -8.15 -2.82
CA LYS A 56 5.30 -9.55 -2.40
C LYS A 56 6.61 -10.07 -1.81
N GLN A 57 7.73 -9.78 -2.47
CA GLN A 57 9.06 -10.24 -2.05
C GLN A 57 9.52 -9.53 -0.77
N CYS A 58 9.42 -8.21 -0.73
CA CYS A 58 9.90 -7.37 0.36
C CYS A 58 9.09 -7.49 1.66
N SER A 59 7.78 -7.82 1.58
CA SER A 59 6.97 -8.04 2.78
C SER A 59 7.27 -9.34 3.51
N ASP A 60 7.92 -10.31 2.84
CA ASP A 60 8.22 -11.66 3.32
C ASP A 60 7.04 -12.33 4.07
N SER A 61 5.82 -12.03 3.64
CA SER A 61 4.63 -12.50 4.34
C SER A 61 4.21 -13.88 3.84
N PRO A 62 3.95 -14.84 4.74
CA PRO A 62 3.37 -16.13 4.36
C PRO A 62 1.92 -15.98 3.86
N LEU A 63 1.33 -14.78 3.98
CA LEU A 63 -0.05 -14.48 3.60
C LEU A 63 -0.17 -13.91 2.18
N HIS A 64 0.88 -13.92 1.36
CA HIS A 64 0.83 -13.36 0.00
C HIS A 64 -0.23 -14.01 -0.93
N GLY A 65 -0.76 -15.19 -0.58
CA GLY A 65 -1.75 -15.93 -1.36
C GLY A 65 -3.20 -15.77 -0.88
N ILE A 66 -3.47 -14.93 0.14
CA ILE A 66 -4.84 -14.77 0.65
C ILE A 66 -5.70 -13.92 -0.30
N GLN A 67 -7.02 -14.08 -0.18
CA GLN A 67 -7.97 -13.25 -0.91
C GLN A 67 -7.78 -11.76 -0.57
N GLY A 68 -7.60 -10.93 -1.60
CA GLY A 68 -7.33 -9.50 -1.46
C GLY A 68 -5.84 -9.12 -1.41
N ALA A 69 -4.92 -10.09 -1.27
CA ALA A 69 -3.49 -9.78 -1.20
C ALA A 69 -2.97 -9.08 -2.46
N THR A 70 -3.32 -9.57 -3.64
CA THR A 70 -2.90 -8.96 -4.92
C THR A 70 -3.41 -7.53 -5.07
N GLU A 71 -4.66 -7.26 -4.69
CA GLU A 71 -5.25 -5.92 -4.74
C GLU A 71 -4.49 -4.96 -3.81
N LEU A 72 -4.12 -5.42 -2.62
CA LEU A 72 -3.36 -4.61 -1.66
C LEU A 72 -1.94 -4.32 -2.14
N ARG A 73 -1.26 -5.29 -2.75
CA ARG A 73 0.07 -5.07 -3.34
C ARG A 73 0.03 -4.07 -4.47
N ALA A 74 -0.97 -4.17 -5.35
CA ALA A 74 -1.18 -3.21 -6.44
C ALA A 74 -1.49 -1.80 -5.89
N GLN A 75 -2.34 -1.69 -4.87
CA GLN A 75 -2.62 -0.41 -4.23
C GLN A 75 -1.40 0.17 -3.53
N LEU A 76 -0.59 -0.64 -2.86
CA LEU A 76 0.63 -0.17 -2.23
C LEU A 76 1.64 0.33 -3.27
N ALA A 77 1.86 -0.43 -4.35
CA ALA A 77 2.71 -0.01 -5.47
C ALA A 77 2.25 1.34 -6.06
N LYS A 78 0.94 1.51 -6.24
CA LYS A 78 0.34 2.77 -6.70
C LYS A 78 0.63 3.91 -5.72
N ASN A 79 0.38 3.69 -4.43
CA ASN A 79 0.60 4.70 -3.40
C ASN A 79 2.07 5.15 -3.38
N ILE A 80 3.02 4.22 -3.46
CA ILE A 80 4.46 4.54 -3.50
C ILE A 80 4.77 5.41 -4.73
N LEU A 81 4.34 5.01 -5.93
CA LEU A 81 4.61 5.76 -7.17
C LEU A 81 4.00 7.16 -7.17
N GLU A 82 2.74 7.28 -6.75
CA GLU A 82 2.07 8.57 -6.70
C GLU A 82 2.71 9.48 -5.64
N THR A 83 3.14 8.93 -4.51
CA THR A 83 3.87 9.65 -3.47
C THR A 83 5.20 10.20 -3.98
N ILE A 84 6.06 9.38 -4.60
CA ILE A 84 7.37 9.84 -5.11
C ILE A 84 7.25 10.78 -6.31
N SER A 85 6.15 10.69 -7.06
CA SER A 85 5.89 11.56 -8.22
C SER A 85 5.21 12.88 -7.85
N THR A 86 4.82 13.05 -6.57
CA THR A 86 4.06 14.21 -6.11
C THR A 86 4.96 15.40 -5.79
N THR A 87 4.55 16.59 -6.22
CA THR A 87 5.26 17.84 -5.88
C THR A 87 5.03 18.22 -4.41
N PRO A 88 5.97 18.93 -3.75
CA PRO A 88 5.80 19.36 -2.36
C PRO A 88 4.46 20.07 -2.10
N ASP A 89 4.04 20.95 -3.00
CA ASP A 89 2.81 21.75 -2.86
C ASP A 89 1.51 20.93 -2.97
N SER A 90 1.56 19.75 -3.59
CA SER A 90 0.39 18.86 -3.74
C SER A 90 0.43 17.64 -2.81
N ARG A 91 1.45 17.55 -1.95
CA ARG A 91 1.71 16.42 -1.06
C ARG A 91 0.50 16.05 -0.20
N ASP A 92 -0.04 17.00 0.55
CA ASP A 92 -1.14 16.73 1.49
C ASP A 92 -2.41 16.30 0.75
N ALA A 93 -2.67 16.87 -0.42
CA ALA A 93 -3.80 16.49 -1.26
C ALA A 93 -3.65 15.07 -1.81
N THR A 94 -2.45 14.69 -2.24
CA THR A 94 -2.15 13.30 -2.66
C THR A 94 -2.31 12.33 -1.51
N VAL A 95 -1.74 12.63 -0.33
CA VAL A 95 -1.88 11.81 0.89
C VAL A 95 -3.36 11.53 1.16
N ALA A 96 -4.17 12.58 1.24
CA ALA A 96 -5.59 12.47 1.57
C ALA A 96 -6.36 11.64 0.53
N ARG A 97 -6.04 11.81 -0.77
CA ARG A 97 -6.66 11.03 -1.84
C ARG A 97 -6.29 9.56 -1.77
N LEU A 98 -5.00 9.25 -1.61
CA LEU A 98 -4.50 7.87 -1.50
C LEU A 98 -5.07 7.16 -0.27
N ASP A 99 -5.24 7.88 0.83
CA ASP A 99 -5.80 7.36 2.07
C ASP A 99 -7.29 6.99 1.91
N ALA A 100 -8.06 7.89 1.30
CA ALA A 100 -9.46 7.64 0.98
C ALA A 100 -9.64 6.45 0.02
N GLU A 101 -8.78 6.33 -0.99
CA GLU A 101 -8.80 5.22 -1.95
C GLU A 101 -8.45 3.88 -1.27
N THR A 102 -7.37 3.85 -0.49
CA THR A 102 -6.92 2.68 0.27
C THR A 102 -8.00 2.22 1.25
N THR A 103 -8.60 3.16 1.98
CA THR A 103 -9.73 2.90 2.90
C THR A 103 -10.92 2.29 2.18
N ARG A 104 -11.27 2.80 0.99
CA ARG A 104 -12.38 2.27 0.18
C ARG A 104 -12.11 0.85 -0.29
N ILE A 105 -10.90 0.56 -0.77
CA ILE A 105 -10.49 -0.78 -1.21
C ILE A 105 -10.57 -1.75 -0.03
N LEU A 106 -9.98 -1.39 1.10
CA LEU A 106 -9.98 -2.20 2.32
C LEU A 106 -11.39 -2.50 2.82
N THR A 107 -12.25 -1.49 2.85
CA THR A 107 -13.66 -1.65 3.23
C THR A 107 -14.36 -2.64 2.31
N THR A 108 -14.15 -2.50 1.00
CA THR A 108 -14.75 -3.38 -0.02
C THR A 108 -14.26 -4.82 0.12
N LEU A 109 -12.96 -5.02 0.34
CA LEU A 109 -12.36 -6.33 0.55
C LEU A 109 -12.94 -6.98 1.80
N VAL A 110 -12.93 -6.29 2.94
CA VAL A 110 -13.45 -6.82 4.20
C VAL A 110 -14.91 -7.22 4.11
N GLN A 111 -15.76 -6.43 3.46
CA GLN A 111 -17.19 -6.73 3.29
C GLN A 111 -17.45 -8.01 2.50
N ARG A 112 -16.53 -8.39 1.60
CA ARG A 112 -16.62 -9.62 0.78
C ARG A 112 -16.07 -10.87 1.47
N LEU A 113 -15.39 -10.70 2.61
CA LEU A 113 -14.69 -11.77 3.30
C LEU A 113 -15.47 -12.29 4.51
N ASN A 114 -15.31 -13.58 4.80
CA ASN A 114 -15.73 -14.15 6.08
C ASN A 114 -14.75 -13.75 7.21
N LYS A 115 -15.17 -13.92 8.48
CA LYS A 115 -14.37 -13.50 9.65
C LYS A 115 -12.94 -14.06 9.66
N PRO A 116 -12.68 -15.36 9.38
CA PRO A 116 -11.32 -15.88 9.32
C PRO A 116 -10.46 -15.22 8.23
N ALA A 117 -11.03 -14.99 7.05
CA ALA A 117 -10.32 -14.34 5.95
C ALA A 117 -10.07 -12.84 6.23
N GLN A 118 -11.00 -12.16 6.90
CA GLN A 118 -10.78 -10.78 7.39
C GLN A 118 -9.58 -10.72 8.35
N GLY A 119 -9.47 -11.68 9.28
CA GLY A 119 -8.34 -11.76 10.21
C GLY A 119 -7.00 -11.95 9.47
N LYS A 120 -6.97 -12.81 8.44
CA LYS A 120 -5.79 -12.98 7.59
C LYS A 120 -5.46 -11.72 6.78
N LEU A 121 -6.46 -11.03 6.24
CA LEU A 121 -6.26 -9.77 5.50
C LEU A 121 -5.65 -8.70 6.39
N LEU A 122 -6.14 -8.55 7.61
CA LEU A 122 -5.60 -7.63 8.61
C LEU A 122 -4.17 -8.00 9.03
N ALA A 123 -3.87 -9.30 9.16
CA ALA A 123 -2.51 -9.74 9.42
C ALA A 123 -1.56 -9.44 8.25
N TYR A 124 -2.02 -9.64 7.01
CA TYR A 124 -1.23 -9.31 5.83
C TYR A 124 -0.95 -7.81 5.71
N LEU A 125 -1.94 -6.96 6.02
CA LEU A 125 -1.74 -5.51 6.07
C LEU A 125 -0.67 -5.08 7.07
N LYS A 126 -0.59 -5.75 8.23
CA LYS A 126 0.47 -5.51 9.21
C LYS A 126 1.84 -5.89 8.66
N ASP A 127 1.95 -6.99 7.92
CA ASP A 127 3.20 -7.39 7.28
C ASP A 127 3.64 -6.36 6.23
N LEU A 128 2.70 -5.81 5.45
CA LEU A 128 2.96 -4.74 4.50
C LEU A 128 3.41 -3.42 5.17
N HIS A 129 3.03 -3.18 6.42
CA HIS A 129 3.42 -1.99 7.22
C HIS A 129 4.79 -2.17 7.91
N LYS A 130 5.45 -3.32 7.77
CA LYS A 130 6.78 -3.50 8.37
C LYS A 130 7.74 -2.44 7.83
N ALA A 131 8.55 -1.87 8.71
CA ALA A 131 9.59 -0.91 8.33
C ALA A 131 10.53 -1.55 7.28
N GLY A 132 10.91 -0.77 6.26
CA GLY A 132 11.83 -1.20 5.20
C GLY A 132 11.20 -1.93 4.02
N VAL A 133 9.90 -2.29 4.05
CA VAL A 133 9.22 -2.90 2.88
C VAL A 133 9.24 -1.95 1.68
N VAL A 134 9.01 -0.66 1.91
CA VAL A 134 8.94 0.36 0.85
C VAL A 134 10.31 0.60 0.24
N ASP A 135 11.32 0.82 1.09
CA ASP A 135 12.69 1.04 0.66
C ASP A 135 13.15 -0.15 -0.19
N CYS A 136 12.92 -1.38 0.31
CA CYS A 136 13.17 -2.60 -0.46
C CYS A 136 12.44 -2.60 -1.82
N VAL A 137 11.16 -2.20 -1.90
CA VAL A 137 10.41 -2.14 -3.15
C VAL A 137 11.01 -1.13 -4.12
N VAL A 138 11.30 0.08 -3.64
CA VAL A 138 11.86 1.17 -4.45
C VAL A 138 13.23 0.79 -4.97
N SER A 139 14.13 0.26 -4.13
CA SER A 139 15.46 -0.17 -4.53
C SER A 139 15.47 -1.43 -5.41
N THR A 140 14.46 -2.31 -5.32
CA THR A 140 14.38 -3.52 -6.15
C THR A 140 13.95 -3.21 -7.60
N VAL A 141 13.12 -2.18 -7.79
CA VAL A 141 12.52 -1.86 -9.09
C VAL A 141 13.25 -0.75 -9.84
N ALA A 142 13.86 0.20 -9.13
CA ALA A 142 14.70 1.23 -9.73
C ALA A 142 15.90 0.60 -10.46
#